data_AF-A0A364L0Z3-F1
#
_entry.id   AF-A0A364L0Z3-F1
#
_cell.length_a   1.000
_cell.length_b   1.000
_cell.length_c   1.000
_cell.angle_alpha   90.00
_cell.angle_beta   90.00
_cell.angle_gamma   90.00
#
_symmetry.space_group_name_H-M   'P 1'
#
loop_
_entity.id
_entity.type
_entity.pdbx_description
1 polymer ?
#
loop_
_entity_poly.entity_id
_entity_poly.type
_entity_poly.pdbx_seq_one_letter_code
_entity_poly.pdbx_strand_id
1 'polypeptide(L)'
;MVALDAFTETNGATAIVPKSHLWGEKRLPTRSETLPVVMESGSMAYFLSTLWHGGGQNNSKEERRSLNMQYCQPWLRPFENHILAVSWDKLNQIPPKVVDMMGYKVGIPMVGHVEGSTPLRAVNRRLKEYRNEKLRNKTKL
;
A
#
# COMPACT_ATOMS: atom_id res chain seq x y z
N MET A 1 3.36 0.46 -8.73
CA MET A 1 4.81 0.21 -8.52
C MET A 1 5.59 1.40 -9.05
N VAL A 2 6.53 1.91 -8.26
CA VAL A 2 7.38 3.06 -8.61
C VAL A 2 8.82 2.59 -8.79
N ALA A 3 9.45 3.04 -9.87
CA ALA A 3 10.86 2.82 -10.15
C ALA A 3 11.70 3.71 -9.22
N LEU A 4 12.48 3.11 -8.32
CA LEU A 4 13.50 3.85 -7.56
C LEU A 4 14.80 3.94 -8.36
N ASP A 5 15.16 2.85 -9.04
CA ASP A 5 16.18 2.82 -10.09
C ASP A 5 15.50 2.61 -11.44
N ALA A 6 16.16 2.97 -12.55
CA ALA A 6 15.61 2.74 -13.89
C ALA A 6 15.35 1.24 -14.13
N PHE A 7 14.24 0.93 -14.80
CA PHE A 7 13.90 -0.43 -15.22
C PHE A 7 14.29 -0.57 -16.68
N THR A 8 15.15 -1.54 -16.97
CA THR A 8 15.66 -1.82 -18.31
C THR A 8 15.34 -3.26 -18.71
N GLU A 9 15.47 -3.54 -20.01
CA GLU A 9 15.33 -4.88 -20.59
C GLU A 9 16.20 -5.95 -19.88
N THR A 10 17.34 -5.54 -19.30
CA THR A 10 18.35 -6.45 -18.78
C THR A 10 18.44 -6.49 -17.26
N ASN A 11 17.94 -5.48 -16.54
CA ASN A 11 18.08 -5.40 -15.08
C ASN A 11 16.86 -5.92 -14.30
N GLY A 12 16.01 -6.71 -14.97
CA GLY A 12 14.85 -7.32 -14.34
C GLY A 12 13.69 -6.36 -14.14
N ALA A 13 13.41 -5.52 -15.14
CA ALA A 13 12.14 -4.80 -15.25
C ALA A 13 10.96 -5.75 -15.01
N THR A 14 9.90 -5.25 -14.38
CA THR A 14 8.68 -6.05 -14.17
C THR A 14 8.14 -6.52 -15.51
N ALA A 15 7.91 -7.82 -15.62
CA ALA A 15 7.33 -8.44 -16.79
C ALA A 15 5.81 -8.51 -16.62
N ILE A 16 5.07 -8.12 -17.65
CA ILE A 16 3.60 -8.20 -17.69
C ILE A 16 3.16 -9.02 -18.89
N VAL A 17 1.94 -9.55 -18.85
CA VAL A 17 1.27 -10.05 -20.05
C VAL A 17 0.18 -9.07 -20.44
N PRO A 18 0.34 -8.30 -21.53
CA PRO A 18 -0.63 -7.28 -21.92
C PRO A 18 -2.04 -7.85 -22.06
N LYS A 19 -3.04 -7.08 -21.59
CA LYS A 19 -4.48 -7.43 -21.64
C LYS A 19 -4.89 -8.68 -20.85
N SER A 20 -3.97 -9.32 -20.11
CA SER A 20 -4.31 -10.57 -19.42
C SER A 20 -5.29 -10.41 -18.25
N HIS A 21 -5.49 -9.18 -17.78
CA HIS A 21 -6.53 -8.82 -16.81
C HIS A 21 -7.96 -9.06 -17.31
N LEU A 22 -8.13 -9.29 -18.62
CA LEU A 22 -9.40 -9.64 -19.27
C LEU A 22 -9.57 -11.15 -19.47
N TRP A 23 -8.57 -11.97 -19.11
CA TRP A 23 -8.63 -13.41 -19.32
C TRP A 23 -9.52 -14.07 -18.25
N GLY A 24 -10.14 -15.19 -18.64
CA GLY A 24 -10.79 -16.08 -17.69
C GLY A 24 -9.80 -16.94 -16.90
N GLU A 25 -10.28 -17.55 -15.83
CA GLU A 25 -9.47 -18.25 -14.82
C GLU A 25 -8.61 -19.41 -15.36
N LYS A 26 -9.02 -20.04 -16.47
CA LYS A 26 -8.35 -21.24 -17.00
C LYS A 26 -7.12 -20.93 -17.86
N ARG A 27 -6.92 -19.68 -18.27
CA ARG A 27 -5.80 -19.32 -19.16
C ARG A 27 -4.57 -18.94 -18.34
N LEU A 28 -3.50 -19.69 -18.54
CA LEU A 28 -2.19 -19.41 -17.98
C LEU A 28 -1.29 -18.72 -19.02
N PRO A 29 -0.42 -17.79 -18.60
CA PRO A 29 0.52 -17.16 -19.49
C PRO A 29 1.72 -18.07 -19.79
N THR A 30 2.33 -17.87 -20.95
CA THR A 30 3.67 -18.38 -21.28
C THR A 30 4.73 -17.30 -21.12
N ARG A 31 6.01 -17.68 -20.95
CA ARG A 31 7.11 -16.71 -20.84
C ARG A 31 7.27 -15.84 -22.08
N SER A 32 6.99 -16.38 -23.27
CA SER A 32 7.03 -15.66 -24.55
C SER A 32 5.97 -14.57 -24.69
N GLU A 33 4.87 -14.63 -23.92
CA GLU A 33 3.83 -13.59 -23.93
C GLU A 33 4.18 -12.43 -22.99
N THR A 34 5.26 -12.55 -22.21
CA THR A 34 5.64 -11.50 -21.26
C THR A 34 6.41 -10.39 -21.95
N LEU A 35 6.07 -9.14 -21.62
CA LEU A 35 6.78 -7.94 -22.04
C LEU A 35 7.30 -7.20 -20.80
N PRO A 36 8.55 -6.73 -20.80
CA PRO A 36 9.08 -5.93 -19.71
C PRO A 36 8.52 -4.51 -19.74
N VAL A 37 8.25 -3.95 -18.56
CA VAL A 37 7.89 -2.55 -18.37
C VAL A 37 9.16 -1.75 -18.13
N VAL A 38 9.79 -1.33 -19.22
CA VAL A 38 10.95 -0.44 -19.22
C VAL A 38 10.51 0.98 -18.92
N MET A 39 11.14 1.60 -17.92
CA MET A 39 10.80 2.96 -17.49
C MET A 39 11.95 3.60 -16.71
N GLU A 40 12.05 4.92 -16.78
CA GLU A 40 13.09 5.68 -16.06
C GLU A 40 12.85 5.69 -14.53
N SER A 41 13.90 5.99 -13.76
CA SER A 41 13.76 6.23 -12.31
C SER A 41 12.74 7.34 -12.05
N GLY A 42 11.89 7.16 -11.04
CA GLY A 42 10.76 8.06 -10.73
C GLY A 42 9.47 7.73 -11.49
N SER A 43 9.53 6.91 -12.54
CA SER A 43 8.32 6.47 -13.26
C SER A 43 7.45 5.53 -12.42
N MET A 44 6.16 5.47 -12.76
CA MET A 44 5.20 4.58 -12.09
C MET A 44 4.43 3.72 -13.09
N ALA A 45 4.36 2.43 -12.81
CA ALA A 45 3.44 1.50 -13.44
C ALA A 45 2.26 1.19 -12.50
N TYR A 46 1.04 1.35 -13.00
CA TYR A 46 -0.21 0.99 -12.32
C TYR A 46 -0.96 -0.05 -13.17
N PHE A 47 -1.46 -1.10 -12.53
CA PHE A 47 -2.24 -2.15 -13.18
C PHE A 47 -3.16 -2.84 -12.17
N LEU A 48 -4.19 -3.51 -12.69
CA LEU A 48 -5.15 -4.29 -11.89
C LEU A 48 -4.52 -5.59 -11.38
N SER A 49 -4.97 -6.06 -10.22
CA SER A 49 -4.47 -7.31 -9.61
C SER A 49 -4.71 -8.56 -10.45
N THR A 50 -5.62 -8.51 -11.44
CA THR A 50 -5.88 -9.59 -12.39
C THR A 50 -4.91 -9.62 -13.56
N LEU A 51 -4.04 -8.61 -13.72
CA LEU A 51 -2.97 -8.64 -14.72
C LEU A 51 -1.91 -9.66 -14.30
N TRP A 52 -1.55 -10.58 -15.19
CA TRP A 52 -0.43 -11.49 -15.00
C TRP A 52 0.85 -10.67 -15.09
N HIS A 53 1.66 -10.75 -14.04
CA HIS A 53 2.90 -10.01 -13.93
C HIS A 53 3.88 -10.75 -13.01
N GLY A 54 5.15 -10.36 -13.07
CA GLY A 54 6.19 -10.87 -12.18
C GLY A 54 7.47 -10.05 -12.30
N GLY A 55 8.41 -10.27 -11.38
CA GLY A 55 9.76 -9.72 -11.54
C GLY A 55 10.43 -10.32 -12.78
N GLY A 56 11.02 -9.48 -13.62
CA GLY A 56 11.90 -9.94 -14.69
C GLY A 56 13.22 -10.48 -14.10
N GLN A 57 13.90 -11.33 -14.87
CA GLN A 57 15.24 -11.79 -14.49
C GLN A 57 16.23 -10.63 -14.59
N ASN A 58 16.96 -10.37 -13.51
CA ASN A 58 18.05 -9.40 -13.51
C ASN A 58 19.34 -10.08 -13.99
N ASN A 59 19.76 -9.74 -15.21
CA ASN A 59 21.00 -10.20 -15.83
C ASN A 59 22.11 -9.13 -15.77
N SER A 60 21.88 -8.03 -15.06
CA SER A 60 22.89 -7.02 -14.80
C SER A 60 23.76 -7.40 -13.60
N LYS A 61 24.77 -6.56 -13.30
CA LYS A 61 25.66 -6.75 -12.14
C LYS A 61 25.18 -6.02 -10.88
N GLU A 62 24.12 -5.21 -11.00
CA GLU A 62 23.66 -4.32 -9.95
C GLU A 62 22.26 -4.71 -9.45
N GLU A 63 21.94 -4.31 -8.23
CA GLU A 63 20.58 -4.41 -7.71
C GLU A 63 19.64 -3.41 -8.40
N ARG A 64 18.35 -3.77 -8.53
CA ARG A 64 17.30 -2.87 -9.02
C ARG A 64 16.22 -2.72 -7.96
N ARG A 65 16.01 -1.50 -7.47
CA ARG A 65 15.03 -1.22 -6.41
C ARG A 65 13.73 -0.70 -6.97
N SER A 66 12.65 -1.02 -6.27
CA SER A 66 11.29 -0.58 -6.60
C SER A 66 10.43 -0.46 -5.36
N LEU A 67 9.52 0.51 -5.36
CA LEU A 67 8.52 0.68 -4.32
C LEU A 67 7.18 0.13 -4.81
N ASN A 68 6.63 -0.85 -4.09
CA ASN A 68 5.31 -1.40 -4.38
C ASN A 68 4.27 -0.80 -3.44
N MET A 69 3.26 -0.17 -4.03
CA MET A 69 2.08 0.33 -3.33
C MET A 69 0.87 -0.46 -3.84
N GLN A 70 0.16 -1.09 -2.91
CA GLN A 70 -1.02 -1.90 -3.20
C GLN A 70 -2.24 -1.26 -2.56
N TYR A 71 -3.34 -1.27 -3.29
CA TYR A 71 -4.64 -0.80 -2.83
C TYR A 71 -5.63 -1.95 -2.88
N CYS A 72 -6.48 -2.04 -1.88
CA CYS A 72 -7.58 -2.99 -1.85
C CYS A 72 -8.89 -2.26 -1.50
N GLN A 73 -10.01 -2.92 -1.80
CA GLN A 73 -11.32 -2.45 -1.35
C GLN A 73 -11.37 -2.40 0.19
N PRO A 74 -12.17 -1.50 0.79
CA PRO A 74 -12.14 -1.25 2.23
C PRO A 74 -12.63 -2.42 3.10
N TRP A 75 -13.30 -3.42 2.51
CA TRP A 75 -13.72 -4.66 3.19
C TRP A 75 -12.68 -5.79 3.07
N LEU A 76 -11.59 -5.58 2.32
CA LEU A 76 -10.50 -6.53 2.23
C LEU A 76 -9.43 -6.20 3.26
N ARG A 77 -8.73 -7.23 3.74
CA ARG A 77 -7.58 -7.08 4.64
C ARG A 77 -6.41 -6.44 3.87
N PRO A 78 -5.84 -5.32 4.34
CA PRO A 78 -4.63 -4.76 3.75
C PRO A 78 -3.42 -5.68 3.91
N PHE A 79 -2.44 -5.52 3.03
CA PHE A 79 -1.17 -6.25 3.12
C PHE A 79 -0.37 -5.87 4.39
N GLU A 80 -0.33 -4.57 4.71
CA GLU A 80 0.30 -4.01 5.91
C GLU A 80 -0.76 -3.38 6.82
N ASN A 81 -0.66 -3.59 8.14
CA ASN A 81 -1.65 -3.04 9.07
C ASN A 81 -1.24 -1.63 9.52
N HIS A 82 -1.56 -0.64 8.70
CA HIS A 82 -1.21 0.76 8.95
C HIS A 82 -1.87 1.37 10.20
N ILE A 83 -2.98 0.81 10.69
CA ILE A 83 -3.63 1.27 11.93
C ILE A 83 -2.74 1.02 13.16
N LEU A 84 -1.97 -0.08 13.13
CA LEU A 84 -1.04 -0.45 14.21
C LEU A 84 0.41 -0.05 13.91
N ALA A 85 0.82 -0.10 12.64
CA ALA A 85 2.19 0.16 12.24
C ALA A 85 2.60 1.64 12.37
N VAL A 86 1.65 2.58 12.25
CA VAL A 86 1.93 4.02 12.36
C VAL A 86 1.48 4.55 13.71
N SER A 87 2.42 5.20 14.42
CA SER A 87 2.17 5.82 15.72
C SER A 87 1.07 6.87 15.61
N TRP A 88 0.07 6.77 16.50
CA TRP A 88 -1.12 7.62 16.47
C TRP A 88 -0.81 9.12 16.64
N ASP A 89 0.24 9.46 17.37
CA ASP A 89 0.70 10.85 17.59
C ASP A 89 1.27 11.52 16.33
N LYS A 90 1.58 10.75 15.29
CA LYS A 90 2.11 11.23 14.01
C LYS A 90 1.03 11.42 12.95
N LEU A 91 -0.22 10.99 13.19
CA LEU A 91 -1.28 11.04 12.18
C LEU A 91 -1.60 12.47 11.70
N ASN A 92 -1.39 13.49 12.54
CA ASN A 92 -1.58 14.89 12.17
C ASN A 92 -0.47 15.46 11.27
N GLN A 93 0.65 14.75 11.11
CA GLN A 93 1.75 15.12 10.22
C GLN A 93 1.60 14.50 8.82
N ILE A 94 0.64 13.60 8.65
CA ILE A 94 0.38 12.88 7.41
C ILE A 94 -0.80 13.57 6.70
N PRO A 95 -0.75 13.75 5.36
CA PRO A 95 -1.88 14.31 4.62
C PRO A 95 -3.19 13.57 4.92
N PRO A 96 -4.32 14.27 5.19
CA PRO A 96 -5.57 13.63 5.61
C PRO A 96 -6.06 12.52 4.69
N LYS A 97 -5.90 12.70 3.37
CA LYS A 97 -6.27 11.69 2.36
C LYS A 97 -5.46 10.40 2.50
N VAL A 98 -4.19 10.49 2.91
CA VAL A 98 -3.34 9.32 3.14
C VAL A 98 -3.75 8.61 4.43
N VAL A 99 -4.06 9.38 5.49
CA VAL A 99 -4.62 8.82 6.74
C VAL A 99 -5.92 8.05 6.46
N ASP A 100 -6.81 8.60 5.62
CA ASP A 100 -8.01 7.89 5.17
C ASP A 100 -7.68 6.57 4.47
N MET A 101 -6.72 6.57 3.54
CA MET A 101 -6.27 5.37 2.81
C MET A 101 -5.58 4.33 3.71
N MET A 102 -4.99 4.74 4.84
CA MET A 102 -4.42 3.85 5.85
C MET A 102 -5.48 3.10 6.67
N GLY A 103 -6.77 3.31 6.40
CA GLY A 103 -7.87 2.61 7.06
C GLY A 103 -8.50 3.41 8.21
N TYR A 104 -8.21 4.70 8.35
CA TYR A 104 -8.78 5.54 9.40
C TYR A 104 -10.15 6.15 9.07
N LYS A 105 -10.62 5.90 7.84
CA LYS A 105 -11.95 6.25 7.34
C LYS A 105 -12.84 5.00 7.27
N VAL A 106 -14.13 5.18 7.55
CA VAL A 106 -15.15 4.15 7.34
C VAL A 106 -15.36 3.92 5.85
N GLY A 107 -15.42 2.66 5.43
CA GLY A 107 -15.72 2.26 4.05
C GLY A 107 -17.21 2.12 3.78
N ILE A 108 -17.61 2.34 2.53
CA ILE A 108 -18.99 2.15 2.04
C ILE A 108 -19.26 0.63 1.87
N PRO A 109 -20.45 0.10 2.24
CA PRO A 109 -21.57 0.81 2.87
C PRO A 109 -21.37 1.05 4.37
N MET A 110 -20.80 0.11 5.14
CA MET A 110 -20.62 0.26 6.59
C MET A 110 -19.46 -0.61 7.17
N VAL A 111 -18.22 -0.43 6.72
CA VAL A 111 -17.07 -1.23 7.19
C VAL A 111 -16.00 -0.41 7.92
N GLY A 112 -15.34 -1.02 8.90
CA GLY A 112 -14.18 -0.42 9.59
C GLY A 112 -14.52 0.57 10.72
N HIS A 113 -15.69 0.46 11.34
CA HIS A 113 -16.07 1.30 12.48
C HIS A 113 -15.32 0.93 13.76
N VAL A 114 -15.12 1.90 14.65
CA VAL A 114 -14.71 1.69 16.04
C VAL A 114 -15.76 2.33 16.93
N GLU A 115 -16.50 1.52 17.69
CA GLU A 115 -17.54 1.99 18.63
C GLU A 115 -18.57 2.94 17.98
N GLY A 116 -18.98 2.63 16.75
CA GLY A 116 -19.93 3.47 15.99
C GLY A 116 -19.33 4.76 15.39
N SER A 117 -18.01 4.96 15.48
CA SER A 117 -17.29 6.10 14.91
C SER A 117 -16.22 5.70 13.91
N THR A 118 -15.53 6.69 13.34
CA THR A 118 -14.34 6.44 12.52
C THR A 118 -13.16 6.03 13.40
N PRO A 119 -12.24 5.17 12.93
CA PRO A 119 -11.02 4.87 13.67
C PRO A 119 -10.22 6.14 14.02
N LEU A 120 -10.20 7.16 13.16
CA LEU A 120 -9.53 8.44 13.45
C LEU A 120 -10.10 9.14 14.69
N ARG A 121 -11.44 9.18 14.82
CA ARG A 121 -12.10 9.77 16.00
C ARG A 121 -11.79 8.97 17.26
N ALA A 122 -11.82 7.64 17.17
CA ALA A 122 -11.48 6.77 18.30
C ALA A 122 -10.03 6.97 18.76
N VAL A 123 -9.08 7.07 17.83
CA VAL A 123 -7.68 7.34 18.15
C VAL A 123 -7.50 8.70 18.81
N ASN A 124 -8.09 9.76 18.29
CA ASN A 124 -8.00 11.10 18.89
C ASN A 124 -8.57 11.12 20.33
N ARG A 125 -9.67 10.40 20.57
CA ARG A 125 -10.25 10.23 21.90
C ARG A 125 -9.26 9.52 22.85
N ARG A 126 -8.75 8.35 22.44
CA ARG A 126 -7.82 7.55 23.26
C ARG A 126 -6.50 8.26 23.54
N LEU A 127 -5.95 9.01 22.57
CA LEU A 127 -4.76 9.83 22.79
C LEU A 127 -4.99 10.92 23.83
N LYS A 128 -6.16 11.56 23.83
CA LYS A 128 -6.53 12.58 24.83
C LYS A 128 -6.62 11.95 26.22
N GLU A 129 -7.28 10.80 26.35
CA GLU A 129 -7.37 10.04 27.60
C GLU A 129 -5.98 9.68 28.15
N TYR A 130 -5.12 9.08 27.33
CA TYR A 130 -3.75 8.72 27.71
C TYR A 130 -2.92 9.93 28.18
N ARG A 131 -3.01 11.06 27.49
CA ARG A 131 -2.30 12.30 27.88
C ARG A 131 -2.78 12.83 29.22
N ASN A 132 -4.09 12.82 29.45
CA ASN A 132 -4.69 13.28 30.71
C ASN A 132 -4.26 12.41 31.90
N GLU A 133 -4.24 11.08 31.72
CA GLU A 133 -3.76 10.15 32.76
C GLU A 133 -2.29 10.39 33.09
N LYS A 134 -1.45 10.60 32.06
CA LYS A 134 -0.03 10.88 32.25
C LYS A 134 0.21 12.20 32.99
N LEU A 135 -0.59 13.22 32.74
CA LEU A 135 -0.56 14.49 33.48
C LEU A 135 -0.97 14.29 34.94
N ARG A 136 -2.08 13.60 35.18
CA ARG A 136 -2.57 13.32 36.55
C ARG A 136 -1.53 12.57 37.39
N ASN A 137 -0.81 11.63 36.79
CA ASN A 137 0.22 10.87 37.49
C ASN A 137 1.49 11.69 37.78
N LYS A 138 1.80 12.71 36.95
CA LYS A 138 2.91 13.64 37.21
C LYS A 138 2.64 14.60 38.36
N THR A 139 1.39 15.03 38.55
CA THR A 139 1.00 15.97 39.63
C THR A 139 0.89 15.29 41.00
N LYS A 140 0.94 13.95 41.05
CA LYS A 140 0.89 13.16 42.30
C LYS A 140 2.27 12.84 42.89
N LEU A 141 3.35 13.22 42.20
CA LEU A 141 4.75 13.13 42.62
C LEU A 141 5.25 14.52 42.99
#